data_AF-A0A3C8CA42-F1
#
_entry.id   AF-A0A3C8CA42-F1
#
_cell.length_a   1.000
_cell.length_b   1.000
_cell.length_c   1.000
_cell.angle_alpha   90.00
_cell.angle_beta   90.00
_cell.angle_gamma   90.00
#
_symmetry.space_group_name_H-M   'P 1'
#
loop_
_entity.id
_entity.type
_entity.pdbx_description
1 polymer ?
#
loop_
_entity_poly.entity_id
_entity_poly.type
_entity_poly.pdbx_seq_one_letter_code
_entity_poly.pdbx_strand_id
1 'polypeptide(L)'
;FKIESHNHPSFIEPRQGAATGVGGIMRDIFTMGARPIALMNSLRFGDLEEPRTRFLLNGVVDGIASYGNCTGVPTVGGEIYFDSCYNGNILVNAFCLGLVKTDRIFLAGAGGVGNQILYVGSKTGRDGIHGASLLASSEFDETTEDKRPTVQVGDPFTEKLLIEACLELFEFDWVMGVQDMGAAGLTSSSFEMAHRAKTGVFMDLSKVPLREEGMIPYEILLSESQERMLFVIEPGHENEAFAILDKWGLDGAIIGEVIEESCVRIQFDGKEVVNLPVFPVVDGALDLKREVKHPEYLDQVAHIDLTELPDFSRGDTALKKLLACPNIASKEWVFEQYDHMVRLNTLVLPGSDAAVLRIKDTQKAVAISVDCNSRYCYLDPYEGAAIAVAEACRNVVCSGAKPIGLSNCLNFGNPEKPEIMWQFQQAVEGMGDACRFFDIPVVSGNVSLYNETKGEAIYPTPTIAVVGLIEDQNRIMTQGFKKSGDQIALIGFTMEELGGTEYLKIMFDRSEGSPPVLDRKQEKQVQNFCLEL
;
A
#
# COMPACT_ATOMS: atom_id res chain seq x y z
N PHE A 1 -0.32 9.70 4.17
CA PHE A 1 -0.59 8.26 4.22
C PHE A 1 -0.48 7.71 2.81
N LYS A 2 -0.24 6.41 2.65
CA LYS A 2 -0.07 5.75 1.35
C LYS A 2 -0.39 4.26 1.52
N ILE A 3 -0.78 3.59 0.44
CA ILE A 3 -0.86 2.13 0.33
C ILE A 3 0.01 1.66 -0.84
N GLU A 4 0.75 0.57 -0.63
CA GLU A 4 1.62 -0.06 -1.62
C GLU A 4 1.39 -1.57 -1.69
N SER A 5 1.89 -2.21 -2.75
CA SER A 5 1.80 -3.65 -2.97
C SER A 5 3.16 -4.34 -2.90
N HIS A 6 3.20 -5.57 -2.40
CA HIS A 6 4.36 -6.46 -2.47
C HIS A 6 4.00 -7.88 -2.95
N ASN A 7 3.12 -7.94 -3.95
CA ASN A 7 2.47 -9.16 -4.43
C ASN A 7 3.49 -10.24 -4.85
N HIS A 8 4.36 -9.92 -5.82
CA HIS A 8 5.25 -10.94 -6.39
C HIS A 8 6.28 -11.47 -5.40
N PRO A 9 6.99 -10.63 -4.62
CA PRO A 9 7.88 -11.12 -3.57
C PRO A 9 7.15 -11.99 -2.54
N SER A 10 5.95 -11.58 -2.11
CA SER A 10 5.15 -12.36 -1.15
C SER A 10 4.63 -13.68 -1.70
N PHE A 11 4.43 -13.82 -3.01
CA PHE A 11 4.05 -15.11 -3.59
C PHE A 11 5.21 -16.13 -3.59
N ILE A 12 6.46 -15.64 -3.70
CA ILE A 12 7.68 -16.46 -3.73
C ILE A 12 8.17 -16.77 -2.32
N GLU A 13 8.31 -15.74 -1.49
CA GLU A 13 8.70 -15.82 -0.08
C GLU A 13 7.71 -14.98 0.75
N PRO A 14 6.66 -15.62 1.31
CA PRO A 14 5.55 -14.89 1.92
C PRO A 14 5.92 -14.11 3.17
N ARG A 15 6.83 -14.63 4.00
CA ARG A 15 7.21 -13.96 5.24
C ARG A 15 8.06 -12.74 4.94
N GLN A 16 9.09 -12.90 4.13
CA GLN A 16 10.03 -11.84 3.83
C GLN A 16 9.41 -10.79 2.92
N GLY A 17 8.70 -11.19 1.87
CA GLY A 17 8.00 -10.26 1.00
C GLY A 17 6.98 -9.41 1.76
N ALA A 18 6.18 -10.00 2.65
CA ALA A 18 5.22 -9.20 3.41
C ALA A 18 5.92 -8.25 4.41
N ALA A 19 7.01 -8.70 5.05
CA ALA A 19 7.79 -7.90 5.97
C ALA A 19 8.45 -6.69 5.29
N THR A 20 9.10 -6.88 4.14
CA THR A 20 9.72 -5.79 3.37
C THR A 20 8.69 -4.83 2.79
N GLY A 21 7.50 -5.32 2.42
CA GLY A 21 6.38 -4.47 2.03
C GLY A 21 5.93 -3.53 3.14
N VAL A 22 5.86 -4.02 4.39
CA VAL A 22 5.55 -3.20 5.58
C VAL A 22 6.67 -2.19 5.86
N GLY A 23 7.94 -2.59 5.75
CA GLY A 23 9.08 -1.68 5.89
C GLY A 23 9.06 -0.55 4.84
N GLY A 24 8.90 -0.90 3.57
CA GLY A 24 8.83 0.06 2.46
C GLY A 24 7.78 1.15 2.68
N ILE A 25 6.54 0.76 3.00
CA ILE A 25 5.47 1.73 3.20
C ILE A 25 5.68 2.60 4.44
N MET A 26 6.42 2.12 5.46
CA MET A 26 6.79 2.97 6.59
C MET A 26 7.82 4.02 6.19
N ARG A 27 8.83 3.66 5.38
CA ARG A 27 9.83 4.60 4.84
C ARG A 27 9.19 5.72 4.05
N ASP A 28 8.28 5.41 3.14
CA ASP A 28 7.50 6.41 2.41
C ASP A 28 6.89 7.47 3.33
N ILE A 29 6.35 7.04 4.47
CA ILE A 29 5.67 7.93 5.41
C ILE A 29 6.66 8.79 6.18
N PHE A 30 7.74 8.23 6.73
CA PHE A 30 8.66 9.04 7.51
C PHE A 30 9.63 9.86 6.66
N THR A 31 9.83 9.55 5.38
CA THR A 31 10.50 10.45 4.42
C THR A 31 9.78 11.80 4.32
N MET A 32 8.47 11.86 4.57
CA MET A 32 7.72 13.13 4.61
C MET A 32 7.87 13.89 5.94
N GLY A 33 8.71 13.40 6.87
CA GLY A 33 8.79 13.89 8.25
C GLY A 33 7.66 13.41 9.15
N ALA A 34 6.80 12.51 8.65
CA ALA A 34 5.65 12.02 9.41
C ALA A 34 6.02 10.78 10.23
N ARG A 35 5.69 10.81 11.53
CA ARG A 35 5.88 9.64 12.39
C ARG A 35 4.80 8.59 12.05
N PRO A 36 5.17 7.36 11.66
CA PRO A 36 4.20 6.28 11.47
C PRO A 36 3.43 5.99 12.77
N ILE A 37 2.10 5.91 12.68
CA ILE A 37 1.21 5.68 13.83
C ILE A 37 0.28 4.48 13.66
N ALA A 38 0.05 4.01 12.44
CA ALA A 38 -0.86 2.91 12.17
C ALA A 38 -0.57 2.26 10.82
N LEU A 39 -0.70 0.94 10.79
CA LEU A 39 -0.68 0.11 9.59
C LEU A 39 -2.07 -0.51 9.35
N MET A 40 -2.40 -0.75 8.08
CA MET A 40 -3.51 -1.62 7.68
C MET A 40 -3.08 -2.47 6.49
N ASN A 41 -3.74 -3.60 6.27
CA ASN A 41 -3.41 -4.47 5.14
C ASN A 41 -4.65 -4.80 4.31
N SER A 42 -4.49 -4.89 3.00
CA SER A 42 -5.48 -5.49 2.10
C SER A 42 -4.85 -6.73 1.49
N LEU A 43 -5.37 -7.90 1.89
CA LEU A 43 -4.83 -9.19 1.49
C LEU A 43 -5.81 -9.94 0.58
N ARG A 44 -5.30 -10.61 -0.45
CA ARG A 44 -6.07 -11.52 -1.30
C ARG A 44 -5.34 -12.83 -1.47
N PHE A 45 -6.04 -13.93 -1.24
CA PHE A 45 -5.50 -15.28 -1.29
C PHE A 45 -6.40 -16.21 -2.10
N GLY A 46 -5.82 -17.34 -2.51
CA GLY A 46 -6.52 -18.42 -3.18
C GLY A 46 -7.53 -19.17 -2.30
N ASP A 47 -7.90 -20.37 -2.74
CA ASP A 47 -8.72 -21.30 -1.96
C ASP A 47 -7.94 -21.83 -0.74
N LEU A 48 -8.55 -21.76 0.45
CA LEU A 48 -7.94 -22.23 1.69
C LEU A 48 -7.81 -23.75 1.78
N GLU A 49 -8.51 -24.52 0.94
CA GLU A 49 -8.32 -25.97 0.83
C GLU A 49 -6.95 -26.32 0.22
N GLU A 50 -6.36 -25.42 -0.55
CA GLU A 50 -5.03 -25.58 -1.12
C GLU A 50 -3.92 -25.42 -0.06
N PRO A 51 -3.02 -26.40 0.10
CA PRO A 51 -1.90 -26.30 1.04
C PRO A 51 -0.99 -25.09 0.79
N ARG A 52 -0.79 -24.72 -0.48
CA ARG A 52 0.02 -23.55 -0.86
C ARG A 52 -0.62 -22.25 -0.36
N THR A 53 -1.93 -22.09 -0.51
CA THR A 53 -2.65 -20.92 0.01
C THR A 53 -2.48 -20.77 1.52
N ARG A 54 -2.62 -21.86 2.27
CA ARG A 54 -2.40 -21.84 3.73
C ARG A 54 -0.96 -21.48 4.08
N PHE A 55 0.02 -21.99 3.34
CA PHE A 55 1.43 -21.62 3.52
C PHE A 55 1.65 -20.12 3.29
N LEU A 56 1.11 -19.57 2.19
CA LEU A 56 1.19 -18.15 1.85
C LEU A 56 0.52 -17.27 2.91
N LEU A 57 -0.70 -17.61 3.33
CA LEU A 57 -1.41 -16.89 4.39
C LEU A 57 -0.60 -16.83 5.69
N ASN A 58 -0.11 -17.98 6.17
CA ASN A 58 0.68 -18.03 7.40
C ASN A 58 1.96 -17.21 7.29
N GLY A 59 2.69 -17.33 6.18
CA GLY A 59 3.92 -16.57 5.96
C GLY A 59 3.66 -15.06 5.91
N VAL A 60 2.66 -14.61 5.15
CA VAL A 60 2.33 -13.18 5.02
C VAL A 60 1.93 -12.58 6.37
N VAL A 61 1.06 -13.27 7.11
CA VAL A 61 0.62 -12.79 8.44
C VAL A 61 1.79 -12.72 9.42
N ASP A 62 2.64 -13.74 9.46
CA ASP A 62 3.87 -13.75 10.28
C ASP A 62 4.86 -12.65 9.88
N GLY A 63 5.03 -12.40 8.57
CA GLY A 63 5.87 -11.33 8.05
C GLY A 63 5.42 -9.94 8.49
N ILE A 64 4.13 -9.64 8.31
CA ILE A 64 3.51 -8.37 8.73
C ILE A 64 3.62 -8.21 10.25
N ALA A 65 3.27 -9.24 11.01
CA ALA A 65 3.35 -9.24 12.47
C ALA A 65 4.78 -8.98 12.94
N SER A 66 5.74 -9.74 12.40
CA SER A 66 7.15 -9.63 12.78
C SER A 66 7.70 -8.23 12.55
N TYR A 67 7.35 -7.57 11.44
CA TYR A 67 7.91 -6.26 11.11
C TYR A 67 7.20 -5.12 11.87
N GLY A 68 5.87 -5.09 11.86
CA GLY A 68 5.08 -4.06 12.56
C GLY A 68 5.27 -4.09 14.08
N ASN A 69 5.30 -5.29 14.69
CA ASN A 69 5.48 -5.44 16.13
C ASN A 69 6.88 -4.99 16.58
N CYS A 70 7.93 -5.36 15.85
CA CYS A 70 9.31 -4.98 16.17
C CYS A 70 9.57 -3.48 15.99
N THR A 71 8.99 -2.85 14.97
CA THR A 71 9.08 -1.40 14.75
C THR A 71 8.21 -0.59 15.71
N GLY A 72 7.27 -1.24 16.40
CA GLY A 72 6.34 -0.60 17.32
C GLY A 72 5.36 0.33 16.60
N VAL A 73 4.90 -0.07 15.41
CA VAL A 73 3.83 0.58 14.66
C VAL A 73 2.66 -0.41 14.59
N PRO A 74 1.51 -0.09 15.21
CA PRO A 74 0.43 -1.05 15.34
C PRO A 74 -0.28 -1.29 14.00
N THR A 75 -0.61 -2.55 13.70
CA THR A 75 -1.52 -2.90 12.60
C THR A 75 -2.94 -2.91 13.14
N VAL A 76 -3.71 -1.87 12.79
CA VAL A 76 -5.00 -1.57 13.45
C VAL A 76 -6.22 -2.10 12.71
N GLY A 77 -6.03 -2.71 11.55
CA GLY A 77 -7.12 -3.30 10.77
C GLY A 77 -6.68 -3.68 9.37
N GLY A 78 -7.66 -3.91 8.51
CA GLY A 78 -7.45 -4.34 7.14
C GLY A 78 -8.60 -5.20 6.63
N GLU A 79 -8.43 -5.71 5.44
CA GLU A 79 -9.35 -6.65 4.80
C GLU A 79 -8.59 -7.87 4.29
N ILE A 80 -9.30 -9.00 4.20
CA ILE A 80 -8.79 -10.23 3.61
C ILE A 80 -9.90 -10.93 2.84
N TYR A 81 -9.60 -11.32 1.61
CA TYR A 81 -10.52 -12.01 0.72
C TYR A 81 -9.86 -13.27 0.15
N PHE A 82 -10.68 -14.30 -0.05
CA PHE A 82 -10.33 -15.60 -0.58
C PHE A 82 -11.15 -15.86 -1.84
N ASP A 83 -10.48 -16.08 -2.97
CA ASP A 83 -11.09 -16.47 -4.23
C ASP A 83 -10.07 -17.24 -5.09
N SER A 84 -10.51 -18.23 -5.85
CA SER A 84 -9.60 -19.11 -6.61
C SER A 84 -8.82 -18.38 -7.71
N CYS A 85 -9.28 -17.21 -8.16
CA CYS A 85 -8.54 -16.36 -9.10
C CYS A 85 -7.18 -15.90 -8.54
N TYR A 86 -6.96 -15.96 -7.22
CA TYR A 86 -5.70 -15.63 -6.57
C TYR A 86 -4.82 -16.85 -6.26
N ASN A 87 -5.20 -18.06 -6.70
CA ASN A 87 -4.39 -19.27 -6.51
C ASN A 87 -2.98 -19.14 -7.12
N GLY A 88 -2.90 -18.48 -8.28
CA GLY A 88 -1.64 -18.25 -8.99
C GLY A 88 -0.92 -16.97 -8.59
N ASN A 89 -1.60 -16.00 -7.97
CA ASN A 89 -1.09 -14.68 -7.60
C ASN A 89 -1.84 -14.17 -6.37
N ILE A 90 -1.15 -14.05 -5.24
CA ILE A 90 -1.72 -13.40 -4.06
C ILE A 90 -1.52 -11.89 -4.12
N LEU A 91 -2.36 -11.14 -3.43
CA LEU A 91 -2.17 -9.70 -3.25
C LEU A 91 -1.83 -9.39 -1.79
N VAL A 92 -0.77 -8.61 -1.60
CA VAL A 92 -0.29 -8.17 -0.29
C VAL A 92 -0.09 -6.67 -0.35
N ASN A 93 -1.12 -5.93 0.04
CA ASN A 93 -1.07 -4.46 0.05
C ASN A 93 -0.93 -3.97 1.49
N ALA A 94 0.07 -3.15 1.76
CA ALA A 94 0.34 -2.55 3.05
C ALA A 94 0.07 -1.05 3.00
N PHE A 95 -0.72 -0.55 3.95
CA PHE A 95 -1.03 0.87 4.13
C PHE A 95 -0.34 1.39 5.39
N CYS A 96 0.15 2.63 5.35
CA CYS A 96 0.68 3.32 6.52
C CYS A 96 0.12 4.75 6.65
N LEU A 97 -0.29 5.08 7.87
CA LEU A 97 -0.64 6.43 8.30
C LEU A 97 0.44 6.98 9.22
N GLY A 98 0.91 8.19 8.92
CA GLY A 98 1.78 8.97 9.80
C GLY A 98 1.20 10.33 10.17
N LEU A 99 1.68 10.88 11.27
CA LEU A 99 1.34 12.23 11.73
C LEU A 99 2.57 13.14 11.66
N VAL A 100 2.35 14.35 11.16
CA VAL A 100 3.34 15.42 11.08
C VAL A 100 2.67 16.76 11.39
N LYS A 101 3.44 17.71 11.90
CA LYS A 101 2.96 19.09 12.02
C LYS A 101 2.93 19.74 10.64
N THR A 102 1.92 20.56 10.37
CA THR A 102 1.68 21.13 9.04
C THR A 102 2.84 22.01 8.54
N ASP A 103 3.61 22.61 9.44
CA ASP A 103 4.78 23.44 9.18
C ASP A 103 6.12 22.66 9.12
N ARG A 104 6.07 21.34 9.27
CA ARG A 104 7.24 20.44 9.28
C ARG A 104 7.11 19.29 8.28
N ILE A 105 6.41 19.54 7.17
CA ILE A 105 6.34 18.58 6.05
C ILE A 105 7.61 18.72 5.22
N PHE A 106 8.37 17.64 5.11
CA PHE A 106 9.56 17.59 4.28
C PHE A 106 9.21 17.13 2.86
N LEU A 107 9.83 17.74 1.86
CA LEU A 107 9.66 17.39 0.45
C LEU A 107 10.97 16.80 -0.07
N ALA A 108 10.86 15.83 -0.97
CA ALA A 108 12.01 15.11 -1.51
C ALA A 108 12.74 15.91 -2.62
N GLY A 109 13.52 16.92 -2.28
CA GLY A 109 14.30 17.70 -3.27
C GLY A 109 15.74 18.00 -2.83
N ALA A 110 16.71 17.83 -3.74
CA ALA A 110 18.08 18.32 -3.60
C ALA A 110 18.21 19.83 -3.90
N GLY A 111 17.58 20.66 -3.08
CA GLY A 111 17.75 22.11 -3.15
C GLY A 111 19.12 22.55 -2.63
N GLY A 112 19.69 23.61 -3.22
CA GLY A 112 20.92 24.28 -2.76
C GLY A 112 22.21 23.64 -3.30
N VAL A 113 22.82 24.29 -4.30
CA VAL A 113 24.11 23.86 -4.87
C VAL A 113 25.19 23.89 -3.78
N GLY A 114 25.99 22.83 -3.71
CA GLY A 114 27.03 22.63 -2.69
C GLY A 114 26.55 21.91 -1.43
N ASN A 115 25.24 21.71 -1.25
CA ASN A 115 24.73 20.89 -0.16
C ASN A 115 25.22 19.46 -0.26
N GLN A 116 25.51 18.85 0.88
CA GLN A 116 26.12 17.53 0.97
C GLN A 116 25.06 16.43 0.90
N ILE A 117 25.39 15.32 0.25
CA ILE A 117 24.54 14.12 0.18
C ILE A 117 25.02 13.14 1.23
N LEU A 118 24.19 12.97 2.26
CA LEU A 118 24.43 12.08 3.38
C LEU A 118 23.66 10.77 3.16
N TYR A 119 24.40 9.67 3.10
CA TYR A 119 23.86 8.32 3.20
C TYR A 119 23.59 7.99 4.68
N VAL A 120 22.44 7.39 4.98
CA VAL A 120 22.06 6.96 6.34
C VAL A 120 21.47 5.56 6.31
N GLY A 121 21.86 4.71 7.26
CA GLY A 121 21.22 3.42 7.54
C GLY A 121 22.10 2.21 7.24
N SER A 122 21.47 1.10 6.88
CA SER A 122 22.14 -0.19 6.65
C SER A 122 23.21 -0.11 5.55
N LYS A 123 24.23 -0.97 5.63
CA LYS A 123 25.28 -1.07 4.59
C LYS A 123 24.74 -1.70 3.30
N THR A 124 25.17 -1.18 2.16
CA THR A 124 24.78 -1.66 0.83
C THR A 124 25.40 -3.02 0.53
N GLY A 125 24.58 -4.02 0.21
CA GLY A 125 24.99 -5.38 -0.18
C GLY A 125 24.43 -5.79 -1.54
N ARG A 126 24.63 -7.05 -1.97
CA ARG A 126 24.09 -7.58 -3.24
C ARG A 126 22.63 -8.03 -3.11
N ASP A 127 21.80 -7.17 -2.54
CA ASP A 127 20.40 -7.47 -2.26
C ASP A 127 19.51 -6.97 -3.40
N GLY A 128 18.60 -7.82 -3.88
CA GLY A 128 17.52 -7.41 -4.78
C GLY A 128 17.96 -6.77 -6.09
N ILE A 129 19.19 -7.02 -6.55
CA ILE A 129 19.65 -6.50 -7.84
C ILE A 129 18.75 -7.10 -8.93
N HIS A 130 18.05 -6.23 -9.66
CA HIS A 130 16.97 -6.54 -10.62
C HIS A 130 15.60 -6.91 -10.02
N GLY A 131 15.36 -6.70 -8.73
CA GLY A 131 14.09 -7.01 -8.05
C GLY A 131 12.89 -6.38 -8.76
N ALA A 132 12.90 -5.06 -8.94
CA ALA A 132 11.80 -4.36 -9.62
C ALA A 132 11.56 -4.82 -11.08
N SER A 133 12.62 -5.11 -11.84
CA SER A 133 12.50 -5.52 -13.24
C SER A 133 12.17 -7.00 -13.44
N LEU A 134 12.61 -7.90 -12.54
CA LEU A 134 12.46 -9.36 -12.69
C LEU A 134 11.36 -9.97 -11.84
N LEU A 135 10.93 -9.30 -10.77
CA LEU A 135 9.88 -9.78 -9.87
C LEU A 135 8.58 -9.02 -10.10
N ALA A 136 8.60 -7.69 -10.20
CA ALA A 136 7.37 -6.88 -10.26
C ALA A 136 6.85 -6.58 -11.68
N SER A 137 7.65 -6.84 -12.71
CA SER A 137 7.34 -6.47 -14.10
C SER A 137 7.24 -7.68 -15.05
N SER A 138 7.15 -8.89 -14.51
CA SER A 138 7.05 -10.12 -15.30
C SER A 138 5.98 -11.06 -14.74
N GLU A 139 5.30 -11.77 -15.63
CA GLU A 139 4.37 -12.85 -15.26
C GLU A 139 5.11 -14.02 -14.57
N PHE A 140 4.38 -14.82 -13.79
CA PHE A 140 4.94 -16.02 -13.18
C PHE A 140 4.96 -17.20 -14.16
N ASP A 141 6.12 -17.86 -14.21
CA ASP A 141 6.38 -19.08 -15.00
C ASP A 141 7.01 -20.21 -14.15
N GLU A 142 7.40 -21.31 -14.79
CA GLU A 142 8.01 -22.48 -14.14
C GLU A 142 9.36 -22.19 -13.44
N THR A 143 10.04 -21.10 -13.77
CA THR A 143 11.33 -20.69 -13.18
C THR A 143 11.18 -19.74 -11.99
N THR A 144 9.95 -19.41 -11.61
CA THR A 144 9.66 -18.46 -10.52
C THR A 144 10.27 -18.85 -9.19
N GLU A 145 10.30 -20.14 -8.83
CA GLU A 145 10.86 -20.57 -7.54
C GLU A 145 12.38 -20.39 -7.46
N ASP A 146 13.08 -20.41 -8.60
CA ASP A 146 14.51 -20.15 -8.68
C ASP A 146 14.86 -18.70 -8.33
N LYS A 147 13.87 -17.80 -8.36
CA LYS A 147 14.02 -16.39 -8.00
C LYS A 147 13.94 -16.15 -6.48
N ARG A 148 13.66 -17.16 -5.64
CA ARG A 148 13.57 -16.98 -4.17
C ARG A 148 14.77 -16.27 -3.52
N PRO A 149 16.03 -16.50 -3.92
CA PRO A 149 17.18 -15.79 -3.34
C PRO A 149 17.20 -14.28 -3.59
N THR A 150 16.40 -13.77 -4.54
CA THR A 150 16.33 -12.33 -4.82
C THR A 150 15.33 -11.61 -3.92
N VAL A 151 14.51 -12.34 -3.15
CA VAL A 151 13.61 -11.74 -2.14
C VAL A 151 14.43 -11.27 -0.96
N GLN A 152 14.34 -9.98 -0.67
CA GLN A 152 15.10 -9.30 0.36
C GLN A 152 14.63 -9.68 1.76
N VAL A 153 15.52 -9.58 2.73
CA VAL A 153 15.20 -9.74 4.16
C VAL A 153 15.29 -8.37 4.81
N GLY A 154 14.19 -7.90 5.37
CA GLY A 154 14.16 -6.63 6.09
C GLY A 154 14.63 -6.77 7.55
N ASP A 155 15.19 -5.71 8.10
CA ASP A 155 15.58 -5.62 9.51
C ASP A 155 14.71 -4.57 10.26
N PRO A 156 13.60 -5.00 10.89
CA PRO A 156 12.71 -4.07 11.58
C PRO A 156 13.36 -3.39 12.80
N PHE A 157 14.44 -3.94 13.36
CA PHE A 157 15.14 -3.31 14.48
C PHE A 157 15.96 -2.12 13.98
N THR A 158 16.67 -2.27 12.86
CA THR A 158 17.38 -1.17 12.22
C THR A 158 16.40 -0.13 11.68
N GLU A 159 15.28 -0.54 11.09
CA GLU A 159 14.22 0.37 10.65
C GLU A 159 13.67 1.21 11.83
N LYS A 160 13.52 0.60 13.01
CA LYS A 160 13.10 1.34 14.21
C LYS A 160 14.08 2.45 14.58
N LEU A 161 15.38 2.17 14.53
CA LEU A 161 16.44 3.15 14.80
C LEU A 161 16.44 4.24 13.72
N LEU A 162 16.27 3.84 12.45
CA LEU A 162 16.16 4.74 11.31
C LEU A 162 15.00 5.72 11.46
N ILE A 163 13.81 5.24 11.84
CA ILE A 163 12.64 6.10 12.11
C ILE A 163 12.98 7.18 13.14
N GLU A 164 13.60 6.81 14.27
CA GLU A 164 13.88 7.79 15.33
C GLU A 164 15.02 8.75 14.93
N ALA A 165 16.06 8.27 14.23
CA ALA A 165 17.13 9.11 13.72
C ALA A 165 16.63 10.12 12.67
N CYS A 166 15.80 9.68 11.71
CA CYS A 166 15.21 10.57 10.71
C CYS A 166 14.32 11.63 11.38
N LEU A 167 13.45 11.24 12.31
CA LEU A 167 12.58 12.18 13.02
C LEU A 167 13.36 13.20 13.86
N GLU A 168 14.52 12.83 14.43
CA GLU A 168 15.41 13.76 15.11
C GLU A 168 16.15 14.69 14.13
N LEU A 169 16.63 14.18 13.00
CA LEU A 169 17.23 15.00 11.93
C LEU A 169 16.24 16.07 11.42
N PHE A 170 14.97 15.71 11.27
CA PHE A 170 13.92 16.65 10.84
C PHE A 170 13.59 17.76 11.84
N GLU A 171 14.14 17.73 13.05
CA GLU A 171 14.02 18.87 13.97
C GLU A 171 14.91 20.04 13.57
N PHE A 172 15.91 19.81 12.72
CA PHE A 172 16.91 20.78 12.30
C PHE A 172 16.62 21.37 10.93
N ASP A 173 16.77 22.69 10.81
CA ASP A 173 16.47 23.43 9.57
C ASP A 173 17.57 23.26 8.50
N TRP A 174 18.75 22.73 8.85
CA TRP A 174 19.83 22.44 7.91
C TRP A 174 19.60 21.15 7.09
N VAL A 175 18.52 20.42 7.36
CA VAL A 175 18.07 19.29 6.53
C VAL A 175 17.21 19.82 5.38
N MET A 176 17.77 19.83 4.18
CA MET A 176 17.18 20.46 3.00
C MET A 176 16.29 19.52 2.20
N GLY A 177 16.52 18.22 2.31
CA GLY A 177 15.75 17.20 1.61
C GLY A 177 16.09 15.80 2.09
N VAL A 178 15.19 14.88 1.80
CA VAL A 178 15.32 13.47 2.14
C VAL A 178 14.66 12.63 1.05
N GLN A 179 15.20 11.43 0.83
CA GLN A 179 14.67 10.46 -0.11
C GLN A 179 14.91 9.07 0.44
N ASP A 180 13.90 8.21 0.36
CA ASP A 180 14.06 6.80 0.67
C ASP A 180 14.80 6.06 -0.44
N MET A 181 15.41 4.93 -0.09
CA MET A 181 16.08 4.05 -1.05
C MET A 181 15.31 2.74 -1.18
N GLY A 182 14.41 2.70 -2.16
CA GLY A 182 13.62 1.52 -2.51
C GLY A 182 14.11 0.82 -3.78
N ALA A 183 13.17 0.58 -4.71
CA ALA A 183 13.45 -0.02 -6.01
C ALA A 183 14.54 0.74 -6.79
N ALA A 184 15.49 0.03 -7.38
CA ALA A 184 16.68 0.57 -8.04
C ALA A 184 17.64 1.42 -7.15
N GLY A 185 17.46 1.41 -5.82
CA GLY A 185 18.46 1.87 -4.86
C GLY A 185 18.97 3.31 -5.06
N LEU A 186 20.29 3.49 -5.01
CA LEU A 186 20.94 4.79 -5.21
C LEU A 186 20.61 5.40 -6.58
N THR A 187 20.32 4.58 -7.58
CA THR A 187 20.02 5.05 -8.93
C THR A 187 18.72 5.85 -8.96
N SER A 188 17.60 5.26 -8.55
CA SER A 188 16.32 5.97 -8.52
C SER A 188 16.37 7.16 -7.57
N SER A 189 16.86 6.97 -6.34
CA SER A 189 16.89 8.03 -5.33
C SER A 189 17.69 9.26 -5.77
N SER A 190 18.85 9.07 -6.41
CA SER A 190 19.68 10.20 -6.88
C SER A 190 19.06 10.95 -8.07
N PHE A 191 18.54 10.24 -9.07
CA PHE A 191 17.91 10.85 -10.24
C PHE A 191 16.61 11.57 -9.88
N GLU A 192 15.75 10.96 -9.06
CA GLU A 192 14.50 11.59 -8.63
C GLU A 192 14.73 12.83 -7.77
N MET A 193 15.68 12.76 -6.85
CA MET A 193 16.04 13.88 -5.98
C MET A 193 16.60 15.07 -6.79
N ALA A 194 17.46 14.80 -7.77
CA ALA A 194 17.97 15.81 -8.71
C ALA A 194 16.84 16.40 -9.56
N HIS A 195 15.94 15.56 -10.07
CA HIS A 195 14.83 15.96 -10.92
C HIS A 195 13.86 16.91 -10.19
N ARG A 196 13.41 16.56 -8.99
CA ARG A 196 12.45 17.35 -8.21
C ARG A 196 12.99 18.73 -7.83
N ALA A 197 14.30 18.84 -7.58
CA ALA A 197 14.94 20.12 -7.28
C ALA A 197 15.44 20.90 -8.49
N LYS A 198 15.37 20.32 -9.71
CA LYS A 198 15.93 20.90 -10.94
C LYS A 198 17.43 21.23 -10.83
N THR A 199 18.17 20.39 -10.11
CA THR A 199 19.61 20.46 -9.90
C THR A 199 20.28 19.21 -10.48
N GLY A 200 21.57 19.03 -10.24
CA GLY A 200 22.26 17.76 -10.43
C GLY A 200 22.80 17.18 -9.14
N VAL A 201 23.35 15.98 -9.26
CA VAL A 201 23.96 15.24 -8.16
C VAL A 201 25.32 14.72 -8.60
N PHE A 202 26.34 14.99 -7.79
CA PHE A 202 27.62 14.30 -7.87
C PHE A 202 27.77 13.31 -6.72
N MET A 203 28.18 12.07 -6.99
CA MET A 203 28.42 11.06 -5.96
C MET A 203 29.73 10.28 -6.20
N ASP A 204 30.32 9.82 -5.11
CA ASP A 204 31.49 8.94 -5.08
C ASP A 204 31.12 7.61 -4.40
N LEU A 205 30.99 6.55 -5.21
CA LEU A 205 30.62 5.23 -4.74
C LEU A 205 31.67 4.61 -3.81
N SER A 206 32.94 5.06 -3.84
CA SER A 206 33.97 4.56 -2.93
C SER A 206 33.75 5.01 -1.49
N LYS A 207 32.83 5.97 -1.26
CA LYS A 207 32.42 6.44 0.07
C LYS A 207 31.16 5.75 0.59
N VAL A 208 30.46 4.97 -0.25
CA VAL A 208 29.23 4.29 0.15
C VAL A 208 29.56 3.18 1.16
N PRO A 209 28.87 3.08 2.31
CA PRO A 209 29.06 1.98 3.24
C PRO A 209 28.66 0.64 2.59
N LEU A 210 29.61 -0.28 2.42
CA LEU A 210 29.40 -1.59 1.81
C LEU A 210 29.39 -2.71 2.85
N ARG A 211 28.49 -3.69 2.66
CA ARG A 211 28.41 -4.91 3.47
C ARG A 211 29.32 -6.02 2.93
N GLU A 212 29.54 -6.04 1.62
CA GLU A 212 30.33 -7.04 0.91
C GLU A 212 31.53 -6.39 0.22
N GLU A 213 32.69 -7.05 0.29
CA GLU A 213 33.88 -6.61 -0.43
C GLU A 213 33.77 -6.86 -1.94
N GLY A 214 34.45 -6.03 -2.73
CA GLY A 214 34.58 -6.20 -4.18
C GLY A 214 33.29 -6.00 -4.97
N MET A 215 32.31 -5.28 -4.41
CA MET A 215 31.12 -4.89 -5.17
C MET A 215 31.50 -3.95 -6.33
N ILE A 216 30.94 -4.20 -7.50
CA ILE A 216 31.16 -3.35 -8.69
C ILE A 216 30.17 -2.17 -8.71
N PRO A 217 30.45 -1.07 -9.42
CA PRO A 217 29.55 0.09 -9.49
C PRO A 217 28.09 -0.25 -9.79
N TYR A 218 27.88 -1.20 -10.70
CA TYR A 218 26.55 -1.68 -11.08
C TYR A 218 25.77 -2.26 -9.89
N GLU A 219 26.42 -3.09 -9.08
CA GLU A 219 25.82 -3.73 -7.90
C GLU A 219 25.52 -2.71 -6.81
N ILE A 220 26.43 -1.74 -6.59
CA ILE A 220 26.24 -0.69 -5.57
C ILE A 220 25.06 0.22 -5.95
N LEU A 221 24.97 0.60 -7.23
CA LEU A 221 23.95 1.53 -7.72
C LEU A 221 22.53 0.96 -7.73
N LEU A 222 22.39 -0.33 -8.06
CA LEU A 222 21.09 -1.00 -8.23
C LEU A 222 20.74 -1.92 -7.05
N SER A 223 21.58 -1.97 -6.02
CA SER A 223 21.27 -2.68 -4.79
C SER A 223 20.00 -2.10 -4.16
N GLU A 224 19.08 -2.98 -3.81
CA GLU A 224 17.83 -2.70 -3.11
C GLU A 224 17.91 -3.14 -1.64
N SER A 225 19.11 -3.13 -1.03
CA SER A 225 19.27 -3.32 0.42
C SER A 225 18.30 -2.43 1.20
N GLN A 226 17.68 -2.99 2.23
CA GLN A 226 16.62 -2.35 2.99
C GLN A 226 17.18 -1.37 4.04
N GLU A 227 16.29 -0.59 4.68
CA GLU A 227 16.62 0.34 5.78
C GLU A 227 17.69 1.40 5.43
N ARG A 228 17.56 2.06 4.27
CA ARG A 228 18.49 3.10 3.80
C ARG A 228 17.78 4.38 3.38
N MET A 229 18.42 5.51 3.61
CA MET A 229 17.93 6.86 3.27
C MET A 229 19.06 7.72 2.69
N LEU A 230 18.69 8.65 1.82
CA LEU A 230 19.54 9.76 1.38
C LEU A 230 19.02 11.08 1.94
N PHE A 231 19.91 11.85 2.54
CA PHE A 231 19.65 13.19 3.05
C PHE A 231 20.46 14.21 2.27
N VAL A 232 19.89 15.40 2.11
CA VAL A 232 20.60 16.59 1.61
C VAL A 232 20.72 17.55 2.78
N ILE A 233 21.95 17.87 3.16
CA ILE A 233 22.24 18.70 4.33
C ILE A 233 23.11 19.90 3.96
N GLU A 234 22.94 21.02 4.66
CA GLU A 234 23.81 22.18 4.48
C GLU A 234 25.27 21.87 4.92
N PRO A 235 26.28 22.40 4.20
CA PRO A 235 27.68 22.20 4.57
C PRO A 235 28.02 22.77 5.95
N GLY A 236 28.88 22.06 6.70
CA GLY A 236 29.31 22.45 8.04
C GLY A 236 28.49 21.85 9.18
N HIS A 237 27.44 21.09 8.88
CA HIS A 237 26.61 20.36 9.84
C HIS A 237 26.83 18.84 9.83
N GLU A 238 27.91 18.37 9.19
CA GLU A 238 28.20 16.94 9.04
C GLU A 238 28.44 16.28 10.40
N ASN A 239 29.14 16.96 11.32
CA ASN A 239 29.43 16.44 12.65
C ASN A 239 28.15 16.31 13.50
N GLU A 240 27.25 17.28 13.41
CA GLU A 240 25.95 17.24 14.07
C GLU A 240 25.10 16.08 13.54
N ALA A 241 25.06 15.89 12.22
CA ALA A 241 24.38 14.76 11.61
C ALA A 241 24.97 13.42 12.08
N PHE A 242 26.29 13.25 12.04
CA PHE A 242 26.95 12.04 12.50
C PHE A 242 26.74 11.77 14.00
N ALA A 243 26.71 12.80 14.84
CA ALA A 243 26.42 12.64 16.27
C ALA A 243 25.00 12.09 16.52
N ILE A 244 24.01 12.48 15.70
CA ILE A 244 22.65 11.91 15.76
C ILE A 244 22.66 10.45 15.31
N LEU A 245 23.38 10.13 14.23
CA LEU A 245 23.47 8.74 13.75
C LEU A 245 24.17 7.83 14.77
N ASP A 246 25.27 8.30 15.37
CA ASP A 246 26.01 7.58 16.43
C ASP A 246 25.13 7.32 17.66
N LYS A 247 24.30 8.31 18.05
CA LYS A 247 23.34 8.16 19.16
C LYS A 247 22.36 7.02 18.92
N TRP A 248 21.89 6.86 17.67
CA TRP A 248 20.96 5.81 17.28
C TRP A 248 21.64 4.53 16.80
N GLY A 249 22.98 4.50 16.73
CA GLY A 249 23.75 3.34 16.30
C GLY A 249 23.63 3.03 14.80
N LEU A 250 23.44 4.06 13.96
CA LEU A 250 23.33 3.94 12.51
C LEU A 250 24.63 4.35 11.82
N ASP A 251 24.98 3.65 10.73
CA ASP A 251 26.06 4.07 9.85
C ASP A 251 25.62 5.29 9.02
N GLY A 252 26.58 6.16 8.70
CA GLY A 252 26.37 7.26 7.76
C GLY A 252 27.65 7.72 7.09
N ALA A 253 27.51 8.28 5.89
CA ALA A 253 28.65 8.78 5.11
C ALA A 253 28.23 9.92 4.19
N ILE A 254 29.08 10.94 4.05
CA ILE A 254 28.92 11.93 2.98
C ILE A 254 29.43 11.30 1.68
N ILE A 255 28.51 10.98 0.78
CA ILE A 255 28.80 10.27 -0.46
C ILE A 255 28.82 11.19 -1.68
N GLY A 256 28.44 12.46 -1.53
CA GLY A 256 28.29 13.35 -2.67
C GLY A 256 27.88 14.76 -2.32
N GLU A 257 27.54 15.53 -3.35
CA GLU A 257 27.05 16.90 -3.24
C GLU A 257 26.06 17.25 -4.37
N VAL A 258 25.24 18.27 -4.12
CA VAL A 258 24.34 18.85 -5.12
C VAL A 258 25.14 19.78 -6.04
N ILE A 259 25.01 19.58 -7.34
CA ILE A 259 25.70 20.37 -8.38
C ILE A 259 24.70 21.20 -9.19
N GLU A 260 25.19 22.23 -9.88
CA GLU A 260 24.35 23.14 -10.68
C GLU A 260 23.87 22.48 -11.97
N GLU A 261 24.73 21.70 -12.64
CA GLU A 261 24.37 21.08 -13.91
C GLU A 261 23.31 20.00 -13.72
N SER A 262 22.22 20.04 -14.51
CA SER A 262 21.11 19.08 -14.42
C SER A 262 21.45 17.67 -14.95
N CYS A 263 22.41 17.03 -14.29
CA CYS A 263 22.92 15.70 -14.58
C CYS A 263 23.26 14.96 -13.29
N VAL A 264 23.25 13.63 -13.36
CA VAL A 264 23.80 12.79 -12.30
C VAL A 264 25.16 12.30 -12.75
N ARG A 265 26.20 12.70 -12.01
CA ARG A 265 27.59 12.27 -12.20
C ARG A 265 28.00 11.38 -11.03
N ILE A 266 28.48 10.19 -11.34
CA ILE A 266 28.89 9.23 -10.32
C ILE A 266 30.28 8.72 -10.66
N GLN A 267 31.17 8.75 -9.69
CA GLN A 267 32.51 8.17 -9.78
C GLN A 267 32.67 6.96 -8.88
N PHE A 268 33.62 6.10 -9.23
CA PHE A 268 34.10 5.01 -8.40
C PHE A 268 35.61 4.87 -8.58
N ASP A 269 36.35 4.91 -7.47
CA ASP A 269 37.83 4.88 -7.44
C ASP A 269 38.48 5.89 -8.41
N GLY A 270 37.91 7.11 -8.42
CA GLY A 270 38.37 8.23 -9.24
C GLY A 270 38.05 8.12 -10.75
N LYS A 271 37.23 7.14 -11.17
CA LYS A 271 36.75 7.00 -12.55
C LYS A 271 35.27 7.32 -12.63
N GLU A 272 34.89 8.14 -13.62
CA GLU A 272 33.48 8.39 -13.93
C GLU A 272 32.81 7.11 -14.46
N VAL A 273 31.74 6.68 -13.79
CA VAL A 273 30.96 5.47 -14.13
C VAL A 273 29.54 5.80 -14.58
N VAL A 274 28.99 6.96 -14.19
CA VAL A 274 27.72 7.49 -14.68
C VAL A 274 27.87 8.97 -14.98
N ASN A 275 27.36 9.39 -16.13
CA ASN A 275 27.24 10.80 -16.51
C ASN A 275 26.05 10.93 -17.46
N LEU A 276 24.87 11.11 -16.87
CA LEU A 276 23.61 11.13 -17.61
C LEU A 276 22.80 12.38 -17.26
N PRO A 277 22.12 12.99 -18.24
CA PRO A 277 21.14 14.03 -17.96
C PRO A 277 19.99 13.47 -17.13
N VAL A 278 19.45 14.29 -16.23
CA VAL A 278 18.37 13.86 -15.31
C VAL A 278 17.06 13.57 -16.07
N PHE A 279 16.66 14.49 -16.95
CA PHE A 279 15.34 14.46 -17.59
C PHE A 279 15.03 13.16 -18.36
N PRO A 280 15.91 12.65 -19.25
CA PRO A 280 15.60 11.43 -20.01
C PRO A 280 15.47 10.17 -19.16
N VAL A 281 16.03 10.14 -17.94
CA VAL A 281 15.95 8.98 -17.05
C VAL A 281 14.66 8.99 -16.24
N VAL A 282 14.19 10.16 -15.82
CA VAL A 282 12.99 10.29 -14.97
C VAL A 282 11.72 10.48 -15.82
N ASP A 283 11.72 11.41 -16.77
CA ASP A 283 10.56 11.80 -17.57
C ASP A 283 10.66 11.35 -19.04
N GLY A 284 11.74 10.65 -19.40
CA GLY A 284 11.97 10.20 -20.79
C GLY A 284 11.19 8.94 -21.17
N ALA A 285 10.44 8.34 -20.25
CA ALA A 285 9.59 7.19 -20.53
C ALA A 285 8.50 7.57 -21.55
N LEU A 286 8.26 6.69 -22.53
CA LEU A 286 7.25 6.93 -23.56
C LEU A 286 5.85 6.79 -22.98
N ASP A 287 4.97 7.73 -23.31
CA ASP A 287 3.53 7.57 -23.09
C ASP A 287 2.99 6.47 -24.02
N LEU A 288 2.76 5.29 -23.44
CA LEU A 288 2.30 4.11 -24.15
C LEU A 288 0.77 4.12 -24.27
N LYS A 289 0.28 4.52 -25.45
CA LYS A 289 -1.14 4.38 -25.81
C LYS A 289 -1.44 2.94 -26.17
N ARG A 290 -1.86 2.16 -25.16
CA ARG A 290 -2.24 0.76 -25.33
C ARG A 290 -3.63 0.64 -25.93
N GLU A 291 -3.84 -0.40 -26.73
CA GLU A 291 -5.17 -0.74 -27.25
C GLU A 291 -6.05 -1.25 -26.09
N VAL A 292 -7.35 -0.95 -26.17
CA VAL A 292 -8.35 -1.40 -25.20
C VAL A 292 -9.48 -2.12 -25.94
N LYS A 293 -9.96 -3.24 -25.37
CA LYS A 293 -11.05 -4.05 -25.93
C LYS A 293 -11.97 -4.51 -24.80
N HIS A 294 -13.29 -4.41 -24.99
CA HIS A 294 -14.26 -4.98 -24.05
C HIS A 294 -14.06 -6.51 -23.95
N PRO A 295 -13.84 -7.08 -22.75
CA PRO A 295 -13.70 -8.52 -22.56
C PRO A 295 -14.97 -9.30 -22.93
N GLU A 296 -14.83 -10.34 -23.75
CA GLU A 296 -15.97 -11.15 -24.22
C GLU A 296 -16.65 -11.95 -23.09
N TYR A 297 -15.93 -12.24 -22.00
CA TYR A 297 -16.50 -12.95 -20.86
C TYR A 297 -17.57 -12.14 -20.13
N LEU A 298 -17.51 -10.80 -20.18
CA LEU A 298 -18.47 -9.94 -19.47
C LEU A 298 -19.89 -10.13 -19.97
N ASP A 299 -20.05 -10.34 -21.29
CA ASP A 299 -21.36 -10.64 -21.89
C ASP A 299 -21.95 -11.96 -21.38
N GLN A 300 -21.10 -12.89 -20.93
CA GLN A 300 -21.52 -14.20 -20.41
C GLN A 300 -21.91 -14.13 -18.93
N VAL A 301 -21.25 -13.28 -18.15
CA VAL A 301 -21.48 -13.16 -16.70
C VAL A 301 -22.42 -12.02 -16.32
N ALA A 302 -22.84 -11.17 -17.25
CA ALA A 302 -23.67 -9.99 -16.96
C ALA A 302 -25.08 -10.32 -16.43
N HIS A 303 -25.62 -11.49 -16.79
CA HIS A 303 -27.02 -11.83 -16.50
C HIS A 303 -27.13 -13.05 -15.60
N ILE A 304 -28.02 -12.95 -14.60
CA ILE A 304 -28.44 -14.06 -13.75
C ILE A 304 -29.95 -14.19 -13.82
N ASP A 305 -30.44 -15.41 -14.08
CA ASP A 305 -31.86 -15.73 -13.94
C ASP A 305 -32.14 -16.21 -12.50
N LEU A 306 -32.71 -15.30 -11.70
CA LEU A 306 -33.05 -15.59 -10.31
C LEU A 306 -34.11 -16.70 -10.18
N THR A 307 -34.87 -17.01 -11.23
CA THR A 307 -35.87 -18.08 -11.21
C THR A 307 -35.23 -19.48 -11.24
N GLU A 308 -33.97 -19.59 -11.67
CA GLU A 308 -33.21 -20.83 -11.69
C GLU A 308 -32.59 -21.19 -10.33
N LEU A 309 -32.59 -20.26 -9.36
CA LEU A 309 -32.01 -20.49 -8.03
C LEU A 309 -33.00 -21.30 -7.16
N PRO A 310 -32.70 -22.57 -6.82
CA PRO A 310 -33.61 -23.37 -6.01
C PRO A 310 -33.69 -22.87 -4.56
N ASP A 311 -34.92 -22.75 -4.07
CA ASP A 311 -35.31 -22.70 -2.65
C ASP A 311 -34.71 -21.57 -1.77
N PHE A 312 -35.43 -20.44 -1.69
CA PHE A 312 -35.15 -19.33 -0.77
C PHE A 312 -35.56 -19.61 0.70
N SER A 313 -36.18 -20.76 1.01
CA SER A 313 -37.02 -20.91 2.22
C SER A 313 -36.32 -21.35 3.50
N ARG A 314 -34.99 -21.51 3.52
CA ARG A 314 -34.24 -21.84 4.75
C ARG A 314 -33.05 -20.91 4.97
N GLY A 315 -33.37 -19.67 5.35
CA GLY A 315 -32.38 -18.66 5.76
C GLY A 315 -31.35 -19.18 6.77
N ASP A 316 -31.73 -20.11 7.67
CA ASP A 316 -30.82 -20.72 8.63
C ASP A 316 -29.62 -21.44 7.99
N THR A 317 -29.82 -22.16 6.88
CA THR A 317 -28.72 -22.87 6.20
C THR A 317 -27.81 -21.89 5.50
N ALA A 318 -28.38 -20.95 4.76
CA ALA A 318 -27.61 -19.91 4.07
C ALA A 318 -26.82 -19.05 5.05
N LEU A 319 -27.46 -18.57 6.11
CA LEU A 319 -26.83 -17.76 7.15
C LEU A 319 -25.67 -18.51 7.81
N LYS A 320 -25.85 -19.78 8.20
CA LYS A 320 -24.77 -20.59 8.80
C LYS A 320 -23.60 -20.79 7.84
N LYS A 321 -23.87 -21.04 6.57
CA LYS A 321 -22.82 -21.18 5.54
C LYS A 321 -22.09 -19.87 5.30
N LEU A 322 -22.82 -18.75 5.21
CA LEU A 322 -22.24 -17.42 5.06
C LEU A 322 -21.37 -17.03 6.25
N LEU A 323 -21.84 -17.23 7.48
CA LEU A 323 -21.04 -16.95 8.69
C LEU A 323 -19.78 -17.84 8.79
N ALA A 324 -19.80 -19.03 8.19
CA ALA A 324 -18.65 -19.93 8.10
C ALA A 324 -17.73 -19.62 6.91
N CYS A 325 -18.16 -18.79 5.96
CA CYS A 325 -17.35 -18.41 4.80
C CYS A 325 -16.12 -17.61 5.27
N PRO A 326 -14.90 -17.96 4.87
CA PRO A 326 -13.67 -17.23 5.23
C PRO A 326 -13.73 -15.73 4.93
N ASN A 327 -14.45 -15.30 3.90
CA ASN A 327 -14.61 -13.88 3.55
C ASN A 327 -15.44 -13.11 4.58
N ILE A 328 -16.41 -13.76 5.25
CA ILE A 328 -17.33 -13.14 6.23
C ILE A 328 -16.91 -13.43 7.68
N ALA A 329 -16.36 -14.62 7.93
CA ALA A 329 -15.99 -15.09 9.27
C ALA A 329 -15.02 -14.14 9.99
N SER A 330 -14.93 -14.29 11.32
CA SER A 330 -14.00 -13.49 12.13
C SER A 330 -12.56 -13.60 11.62
N LYS A 331 -11.87 -12.45 11.57
CA LYS A 331 -10.45 -12.36 11.23
C LYS A 331 -9.55 -12.30 12.46
N GLU A 332 -10.07 -12.67 13.63
CA GLU A 332 -9.38 -12.64 14.93
C GLU A 332 -8.05 -13.39 14.90
N TRP A 333 -8.02 -14.57 14.28
CA TRP A 333 -6.77 -15.31 14.08
C TRP A 333 -5.66 -14.48 13.44
N VAL A 334 -6.00 -13.54 12.54
CA VAL A 334 -5.03 -12.65 11.90
C VAL A 334 -4.61 -11.52 12.86
N PHE A 335 -5.57 -10.74 13.36
CA PHE A 335 -5.24 -9.50 14.09
C PHE A 335 -4.78 -9.72 15.53
N GLU A 336 -4.99 -10.89 16.13
CA GLU A 336 -4.38 -11.25 17.43
C GLU A 336 -2.86 -11.44 17.36
N GLN A 337 -2.32 -11.69 16.17
CA GLN A 337 -0.87 -11.81 15.93
C GLN A 337 -0.22 -10.43 15.77
N TYR A 338 -1.01 -9.39 15.56
CA TYR A 338 -0.55 -8.02 15.43
C TYR A 338 -0.69 -7.27 16.73
N ASP A 339 0.33 -6.50 17.08
CA ASP A 339 0.13 -5.45 18.04
C ASP A 339 -0.79 -4.38 17.45
N HIS A 340 -1.82 -4.03 18.21
CA HIS A 340 -2.80 -3.00 17.87
C HIS A 340 -2.97 -1.97 19.01
N MET A 341 -2.08 -1.99 20.02
CA MET A 341 -2.18 -1.16 21.23
C MET A 341 -0.93 -0.32 21.52
N VAL A 342 0.21 -0.60 20.88
CA VAL A 342 1.46 0.14 21.03
C VAL A 342 1.20 1.64 20.83
N ARG A 343 1.86 2.45 21.68
CA ARG A 343 1.65 3.90 21.86
C ARG A 343 0.33 4.32 22.53
N LEU A 344 -0.56 3.36 22.82
CA LEU A 344 -1.86 3.54 23.50
C LEU A 344 -2.77 4.56 22.79
N ASN A 345 -2.77 4.51 21.46
CA ASN A 345 -3.51 5.45 20.62
C ASN A 345 -4.80 4.91 20.01
N THR A 346 -4.91 3.60 19.86
CA THR A 346 -6.07 2.95 19.24
C THR A 346 -7.30 3.08 20.15
N LEU A 347 -8.35 3.72 19.65
CA LEU A 347 -9.63 3.94 20.33
C LEU A 347 -10.67 2.89 19.92
N VAL A 348 -10.66 2.48 18.65
CA VAL A 348 -11.47 1.37 18.13
C VAL A 348 -10.51 0.32 17.59
N LEU A 349 -10.55 -0.85 18.22
CA LEU A 349 -9.67 -1.98 17.93
C LEU A 349 -10.11 -2.70 16.63
N PRO A 350 -9.25 -3.56 16.04
CA PRO A 350 -9.62 -4.36 14.88
C PRO A 350 -10.94 -5.12 15.05
N GLY A 351 -11.64 -5.32 13.94
CA GLY A 351 -12.91 -6.04 13.89
C GLY A 351 -14.16 -5.15 13.88
N SER A 352 -14.02 -3.84 13.76
CA SER A 352 -15.10 -2.88 13.45
C SER A 352 -14.96 -2.36 12.00
N ASP A 353 -15.96 -1.64 11.48
CA ASP A 353 -15.96 -1.07 10.12
C ASP A 353 -14.74 -0.18 9.79
N ALA A 354 -14.21 0.52 10.80
CA ALA A 354 -13.00 1.34 10.66
C ALA A 354 -12.17 1.31 11.94
N ALA A 355 -10.85 1.38 11.79
CA ALA A 355 -9.95 1.61 12.91
C ALA A 355 -9.95 3.09 13.29
N VAL A 356 -9.94 3.42 14.58
CA VAL A 356 -9.90 4.81 15.05
C VAL A 356 -8.72 5.04 15.98
N LEU A 357 -7.90 6.05 15.69
CA LEU A 357 -6.74 6.43 16.49
C LEU A 357 -6.89 7.85 17.05
N ARG A 358 -6.56 8.05 18.33
CA ARG A 358 -6.51 9.39 18.93
C ARG A 358 -5.32 10.19 18.40
N ILE A 359 -5.51 11.50 18.25
CA ILE A 359 -4.41 12.45 18.09
C ILE A 359 -4.10 13.01 19.49
N LYS A 360 -2.94 12.64 20.05
CA LYS A 360 -2.52 13.08 21.39
C LYS A 360 -2.53 14.61 21.48
N ASP A 361 -2.78 15.09 22.70
CA ASP A 361 -2.83 16.52 23.02
C ASP A 361 -3.94 17.31 22.30
N THR A 362 -4.93 16.60 21.73
CA THR A 362 -6.11 17.18 21.08
C THR A 362 -7.38 16.40 21.45
N GLN A 363 -8.56 16.92 21.09
CA GLN A 363 -9.83 16.18 21.12
C GLN A 363 -10.09 15.39 19.83
N LYS A 364 -9.16 15.43 18.87
CA LYS A 364 -9.35 14.84 17.54
C LYS A 364 -8.99 13.36 17.53
N ALA A 365 -9.55 12.66 16.57
CA ALA A 365 -9.17 11.29 16.19
C ALA A 365 -9.20 11.14 14.67
N VAL A 366 -8.54 10.10 14.17
CA VAL A 366 -8.53 9.72 12.76
C VAL A 366 -9.11 8.33 12.60
N ALA A 367 -9.99 8.17 11.62
CA ALA A 367 -10.56 6.88 11.26
C ALA A 367 -9.95 6.39 9.94
N ILE A 368 -9.79 5.09 9.78
CA ILE A 368 -9.17 4.48 8.61
C ILE A 368 -9.96 3.24 8.21
N SER A 369 -10.28 3.12 6.93
CA SER A 369 -10.84 1.89 6.34
C SER A 369 -10.16 1.57 5.01
N VAL A 370 -10.13 0.28 4.66
CA VAL A 370 -9.50 -0.24 3.43
C VAL A 370 -10.42 -1.29 2.83
N ASP A 371 -10.89 -1.06 1.60
CA ASP A 371 -11.94 -1.87 0.98
C ASP A 371 -11.71 -2.09 -0.52
N CYS A 372 -12.03 -3.29 -1.00
CA CYS A 372 -12.33 -3.56 -2.41
C CYS A 372 -13.01 -4.93 -2.60
N ASN A 373 -14.23 -4.94 -3.11
CA ASN A 373 -14.85 -6.17 -3.60
C ASN A 373 -14.39 -6.46 -5.04
N SER A 374 -13.41 -7.35 -5.20
CA SER A 374 -12.84 -7.69 -6.50
C SER A 374 -13.80 -8.46 -7.40
N ARG A 375 -14.78 -9.18 -6.83
CA ARG A 375 -15.82 -9.85 -7.63
C ARG A 375 -16.73 -8.84 -8.32
N TYR A 376 -17.06 -7.73 -7.65
CA TYR A 376 -17.79 -6.64 -8.29
C TYR A 376 -16.97 -6.02 -9.43
N CYS A 377 -15.68 -5.80 -9.20
CA CYS A 377 -14.79 -5.27 -10.23
C CYS A 377 -14.56 -6.24 -11.40
N TYR A 378 -14.66 -7.56 -11.17
CA TYR A 378 -14.62 -8.58 -12.23
C TYR A 378 -15.87 -8.55 -13.12
N LEU A 379 -17.03 -8.33 -12.51
CA LEU A 379 -18.34 -8.33 -13.19
C LEU A 379 -18.64 -6.98 -13.86
N ASP A 380 -18.20 -5.88 -13.25
CA ASP A 380 -18.24 -4.54 -13.81
C ASP A 380 -17.09 -3.72 -13.21
N PRO A 381 -15.96 -3.54 -13.93
CA PRO A 381 -14.82 -2.82 -13.38
C PRO A 381 -15.12 -1.36 -13.02
N TYR A 382 -16.03 -0.69 -13.74
CA TYR A 382 -16.37 0.71 -13.49
C TYR A 382 -17.22 0.84 -12.23
N GLU A 383 -18.33 0.11 -12.15
CA GLU A 383 -19.21 0.17 -10.97
C GLU A 383 -18.55 -0.47 -9.74
N GLY A 384 -17.84 -1.59 -9.89
CA GLY A 384 -17.11 -2.23 -8.80
C GLY A 384 -16.08 -1.29 -8.14
N ALA A 385 -15.33 -0.53 -8.95
CA ALA A 385 -14.38 0.44 -8.43
C ALA A 385 -15.08 1.65 -7.76
N ALA A 386 -16.22 2.09 -8.30
CA ALA A 386 -17.03 3.14 -7.67
C ALA A 386 -17.62 2.68 -6.32
N ILE A 387 -18.06 1.42 -6.22
CA ILE A 387 -18.55 0.80 -4.98
C ILE A 387 -17.43 0.72 -3.95
N ALA A 388 -16.20 0.35 -4.32
CA ALA A 388 -15.07 0.32 -3.39
C ALA A 388 -14.79 1.69 -2.74
N VAL A 389 -14.89 2.78 -3.53
CA VAL A 389 -14.78 4.15 -2.99
C VAL A 389 -15.93 4.46 -2.04
N ALA A 390 -17.17 4.12 -2.42
CA ALA A 390 -18.35 4.36 -1.61
C ALA A 390 -18.29 3.60 -0.27
N GLU A 391 -17.91 2.33 -0.30
CA GLU A 391 -17.76 1.46 0.87
C GLU A 391 -16.71 1.98 1.85
N ALA A 392 -15.51 2.30 1.37
CA ALA A 392 -14.45 2.85 2.23
C ALA A 392 -14.84 4.20 2.87
N CYS A 393 -15.54 5.06 2.13
CA CYS A 393 -16.09 6.30 2.69
C CYS A 393 -17.18 6.01 3.73
N ARG A 394 -18.08 5.05 3.45
CA ARG A 394 -19.19 4.68 4.33
C ARG A 394 -18.68 4.09 5.65
N ASN A 395 -17.69 3.20 5.61
CA ASN A 395 -17.07 2.62 6.80
C ASN A 395 -16.46 3.70 7.71
N VAL A 396 -15.74 4.66 7.12
CA VAL A 396 -15.19 5.82 7.85
C VAL A 396 -16.31 6.69 8.42
N VAL A 397 -17.35 6.97 7.66
CA VAL A 397 -18.52 7.74 8.12
C VAL A 397 -19.25 7.06 9.27
N CYS A 398 -19.49 5.76 9.20
CA CYS A 398 -20.15 4.98 10.24
C CYS A 398 -19.37 4.95 11.57
N SER A 399 -18.07 5.23 11.54
CA SER A 399 -17.25 5.43 12.75
C SER A 399 -17.35 6.82 13.37
N GLY A 400 -18.10 7.74 12.73
CA GLY A 400 -18.27 9.14 13.15
C GLY A 400 -17.29 10.12 12.50
N ALA A 401 -16.53 9.69 11.47
CA ALA A 401 -15.48 10.48 10.85
C ALA A 401 -15.87 11.02 9.49
N LYS A 402 -15.52 12.28 9.22
CA LYS A 402 -15.65 12.87 7.88
C LYS A 402 -14.48 12.41 7.01
N PRO A 403 -14.68 11.74 5.86
CA PRO A 403 -13.59 11.42 4.93
C PRO A 403 -12.84 12.68 4.48
N ILE A 404 -11.50 12.62 4.47
CA ILE A 404 -10.64 13.77 4.09
C ILE A 404 -9.68 13.48 2.93
N GLY A 405 -9.48 12.21 2.59
CA GLY A 405 -8.67 11.81 1.45
C GLY A 405 -8.58 10.30 1.32
N LEU A 406 -8.20 9.84 0.13
CA LEU A 406 -7.96 8.42 -0.15
C LEU A 406 -6.58 8.15 -0.74
N SER A 407 -6.12 6.92 -0.57
CA SER A 407 -5.01 6.32 -1.30
C SER A 407 -5.51 5.08 -2.00
N ASN A 408 -5.11 4.86 -3.26
CA ASN A 408 -5.49 3.66 -4.01
C ASN A 408 -4.29 2.73 -4.24
N CYS A 409 -4.55 1.43 -4.34
CA CYS A 409 -3.56 0.45 -4.78
C CYS A 409 -4.19 -0.42 -5.87
N LEU A 410 -3.83 -0.14 -7.12
CA LEU A 410 -4.43 -0.74 -8.31
C LEU A 410 -3.72 -2.05 -8.65
N ASN A 411 -4.39 -3.20 -8.52
CA ASN A 411 -3.80 -4.51 -8.84
C ASN A 411 -4.53 -5.14 -10.03
N PHE A 412 -3.80 -5.32 -11.14
CA PHE A 412 -4.32 -5.81 -12.42
C PHE A 412 -3.35 -6.81 -13.08
N GLY A 413 -3.86 -7.59 -14.04
CA GLY A 413 -3.07 -8.51 -14.86
C GLY A 413 -2.14 -7.80 -15.86
N ASN A 414 -1.75 -8.50 -16.93
CA ASN A 414 -0.86 -7.93 -17.95
C ASN A 414 -1.56 -6.82 -18.78
N PRO A 415 -1.11 -5.56 -18.70
CA PRO A 415 -1.73 -4.42 -19.39
C PRO A 415 -1.51 -4.44 -20.91
N GLU A 416 -0.63 -5.30 -21.44
CA GLU A 416 -0.42 -5.46 -22.88
C GLU A 416 -1.58 -6.18 -23.55
N LYS A 417 -2.40 -6.90 -22.78
CA LYS A 417 -3.65 -7.49 -23.26
C LYS A 417 -4.74 -6.42 -23.31
N PRO A 418 -5.37 -6.15 -24.47
CA PRO A 418 -6.36 -5.08 -24.59
C PRO A 418 -7.55 -5.20 -23.64
N GLU A 419 -7.94 -6.41 -23.28
CA GLU A 419 -9.05 -6.69 -22.34
C GLU A 419 -8.70 -6.32 -20.89
N ILE A 420 -7.46 -6.57 -20.46
CA ILE A 420 -6.98 -6.18 -19.13
C ILE A 420 -6.78 -4.65 -19.06
N MET A 421 -6.23 -4.05 -20.11
CA MET A 421 -6.09 -2.60 -20.18
C MET A 421 -7.46 -1.90 -20.14
N TRP A 422 -8.48 -2.49 -20.78
CA TRP A 422 -9.85 -2.00 -20.70
C TRP A 422 -10.39 -2.06 -19.27
N GLN A 423 -10.22 -3.19 -18.56
CA GLN A 423 -10.62 -3.29 -17.14
C GLN A 423 -9.93 -2.23 -16.28
N PHE A 424 -8.62 -2.01 -16.48
CA PHE A 424 -7.86 -0.98 -15.77
C PHE A 424 -8.42 0.43 -16.04
N GLN A 425 -8.67 0.76 -17.31
CA GLN A 425 -9.25 2.04 -17.69
C GLN A 425 -10.60 2.26 -17.02
N GLN A 426 -11.53 1.29 -17.13
CA GLN A 426 -12.87 1.39 -16.57
C GLN A 426 -12.85 1.55 -15.05
N ALA A 427 -12.00 0.80 -14.35
CA ALA A 427 -11.85 0.92 -12.90
C ALA A 427 -11.31 2.29 -12.47
N VAL A 428 -10.31 2.82 -13.18
CA VAL A 428 -9.76 4.16 -12.91
C VAL A 428 -10.82 5.25 -13.16
N GLU A 429 -11.60 5.12 -14.24
CA GLU A 429 -12.69 6.05 -14.56
C GLU A 429 -13.80 6.02 -13.49
N GLY A 430 -14.27 4.83 -13.11
CA GLY A 430 -15.32 4.63 -12.11
C GLY A 430 -14.94 5.16 -10.72
N MET A 431 -13.72 4.83 -10.27
CA MET A 431 -13.13 5.39 -9.06
C MET A 431 -13.02 6.92 -9.15
N GLY A 432 -12.54 7.45 -10.27
CA GLY A 432 -12.39 8.89 -10.48
C GLY A 432 -13.71 9.65 -10.41
N ASP A 433 -14.78 9.10 -11.02
CA ASP A 433 -16.12 9.68 -10.95
C ASP A 433 -16.72 9.61 -9.56
N ALA A 434 -16.54 8.50 -8.84
CA ALA A 434 -16.97 8.36 -7.45
C ALA A 434 -16.25 9.38 -6.55
N CYS A 435 -14.93 9.53 -6.68
CA CYS A 435 -14.14 10.49 -5.92
C CYS A 435 -14.63 11.94 -6.14
N ARG A 436 -14.87 12.31 -7.42
CA ARG A 436 -15.43 13.63 -7.76
C ARG A 436 -16.82 13.84 -7.17
N PHE A 437 -17.65 12.80 -7.14
CA PHE A 437 -19.02 12.90 -6.63
C PHE A 437 -19.07 13.04 -5.10
N PHE A 438 -18.27 12.24 -4.39
CA PHE A 438 -18.18 12.27 -2.93
C PHE A 438 -17.30 13.40 -2.39
N ASP A 439 -16.63 14.16 -3.28
CA ASP A 439 -15.73 15.27 -2.93
C ASP A 439 -14.56 14.80 -2.04
N ILE A 440 -13.92 13.70 -2.47
CA ILE A 440 -12.79 13.10 -1.78
C ILE A 440 -11.56 13.03 -2.70
N PRO A 441 -10.43 13.65 -2.34
CA PRO A 441 -9.23 13.67 -3.18
C PRO A 441 -8.41 12.40 -3.04
N VAL A 442 -7.90 11.90 -4.17
CA VAL A 442 -6.81 10.90 -4.18
C VAL A 442 -5.50 11.63 -3.85
N VAL A 443 -4.90 11.33 -2.70
CA VAL A 443 -3.68 12.02 -2.22
C VAL A 443 -2.39 11.24 -2.48
N SER A 444 -2.51 9.94 -2.75
CA SER A 444 -1.40 9.03 -3.03
C SER A 444 -1.92 7.75 -3.70
N GLY A 445 -1.02 6.91 -4.18
CA GLY A 445 -1.40 5.60 -4.68
C GLY A 445 -0.24 4.73 -5.12
N ASN A 446 -0.58 3.53 -5.59
CA ASN A 446 0.32 2.54 -6.17
C ASN A 446 -0.39 1.79 -7.31
N VAL A 447 0.39 1.28 -8.27
CA VAL A 447 -0.11 0.47 -9.38
C VAL A 447 0.77 -0.76 -9.55
N SER A 448 0.18 -1.94 -9.34
CA SER A 448 0.76 -3.25 -9.60
C SER A 448 0.08 -3.87 -10.82
N LEU A 449 0.87 -4.08 -11.86
CA LEU A 449 0.45 -4.72 -13.11
C LEU A 449 1.10 -6.10 -13.22
N TYR A 450 0.74 -6.86 -14.25
CA TYR A 450 1.30 -8.21 -14.50
C TYR A 450 1.04 -9.21 -13.36
N ASN A 451 -0.05 -9.04 -12.61
CA ASN A 451 -0.53 -10.03 -11.64
C ASN A 451 -1.25 -11.17 -12.37
N GLU A 452 -0.47 -12.01 -13.04
CA GLU A 452 -0.94 -13.06 -13.92
C GLU A 452 -0.01 -14.28 -13.86
N THR A 453 -0.60 -15.48 -13.84
CA THR A 453 0.15 -16.75 -13.85
C THR A 453 -0.41 -17.65 -14.92
N LYS A 454 0.47 -18.15 -15.82
CA LYS A 454 0.10 -19.11 -16.89
C LYS A 454 -1.07 -18.63 -17.77
N GLY A 455 -1.17 -17.34 -18.06
CA GLY A 455 -2.25 -16.80 -18.89
C GLY A 455 -3.50 -16.34 -18.12
N GLU A 456 -3.62 -16.70 -16.84
CA GLU A 456 -4.79 -16.42 -16.00
C GLU A 456 -4.52 -15.24 -15.07
N ALA A 457 -5.26 -14.15 -15.30
CA ALA A 457 -5.16 -12.93 -14.51
C ALA A 457 -6.03 -13.00 -13.26
N ILE A 458 -5.59 -12.30 -12.21
CA ILE A 458 -6.46 -12.03 -11.06
C ILE A 458 -7.70 -11.24 -11.47
N TYR A 459 -8.71 -11.21 -10.59
CA TYR A 459 -9.77 -10.23 -10.72
C TYR A 459 -9.22 -8.79 -10.54
N PRO A 460 -9.73 -7.81 -11.31
CA PRO A 460 -9.44 -6.39 -11.08
C PRO A 460 -9.61 -6.03 -9.60
N THR A 461 -8.55 -5.53 -8.96
CA THR A 461 -8.58 -5.25 -7.50
C THR A 461 -8.03 -3.84 -7.23
N PRO A 462 -8.82 -2.78 -7.50
CA PRO A 462 -8.49 -1.40 -7.13
C PRO A 462 -8.78 -1.16 -5.64
N THR A 463 -7.87 -1.57 -4.75
CA THR A 463 -8.00 -1.38 -3.30
C THR A 463 -8.04 0.12 -2.95
N ILE A 464 -9.02 0.52 -2.13
CA ILE A 464 -9.20 1.89 -1.68
C ILE A 464 -8.97 2.00 -0.17
N ALA A 465 -8.03 2.84 0.25
CA ALA A 465 -7.84 3.22 1.65
C ALA A 465 -8.34 4.65 1.89
N VAL A 466 -9.29 4.85 2.80
CA VAL A 466 -9.83 6.17 3.15
C VAL A 466 -9.40 6.54 4.56
N VAL A 467 -8.96 7.78 4.73
CA VAL A 467 -8.74 8.40 6.05
C VAL A 467 -9.82 9.45 6.29
N GLY A 468 -10.41 9.43 7.48
CA GLY A 468 -11.36 10.44 7.95
C GLY A 468 -10.92 11.11 9.24
N LEU A 469 -11.46 12.30 9.47
CA LEU A 469 -11.23 13.11 10.67
C LEU A 469 -12.47 13.11 11.57
N ILE A 470 -12.23 12.88 12.86
CA ILE A 470 -13.19 13.08 13.94
C ILE A 470 -12.70 14.28 14.75
N GLU A 471 -13.46 15.38 14.77
CA GLU A 471 -13.06 16.60 15.49
C GLU A 471 -13.17 16.46 17.02
N ASP A 472 -14.10 15.62 17.48
CA ASP A 472 -14.34 15.33 18.90
C ASP A 472 -14.48 13.83 19.14
N GLN A 473 -13.55 13.26 19.92
CA GLN A 473 -13.50 11.85 20.30
C GLN A 473 -14.80 11.33 20.94
N ASN A 474 -15.67 12.18 21.48
CA ASN A 474 -16.97 11.76 22.01
C ASN A 474 -17.98 11.34 20.91
N ARG A 475 -17.68 11.61 19.64
CA ARG A 475 -18.51 11.23 18.48
C ARG A 475 -18.13 9.89 17.86
N ILE A 476 -17.19 9.16 18.45
CA ILE A 476 -16.75 7.86 17.93
C ILE A 476 -17.88 6.85 18.05
N MET A 477 -18.17 6.18 16.93
CA MET A 477 -19.18 5.13 16.82
C MET A 477 -18.54 3.77 16.54
N THR A 478 -19.22 2.69 16.91
CA THR A 478 -18.77 1.31 16.70
C THR A 478 -19.96 0.42 16.35
N GLN A 479 -19.74 -0.62 15.56
CA GLN A 479 -20.80 -1.51 15.04
C GLN A 479 -21.65 -2.26 16.09
N GLY A 480 -21.12 -2.50 17.30
CA GLY A 480 -21.76 -3.38 18.28
C GLY A 480 -22.91 -2.72 19.05
N PHE A 481 -24.03 -3.43 19.19
CA PHE A 481 -25.16 -3.01 20.04
C PHE A 481 -24.72 -2.80 21.49
N LYS A 482 -25.20 -1.73 22.14
CA LYS A 482 -24.70 -1.29 23.44
C LYS A 482 -25.61 -1.66 24.60
N LYS A 483 -26.93 -1.49 24.45
CA LYS A 483 -27.87 -1.68 25.55
C LYS A 483 -29.15 -2.37 25.09
N SER A 484 -29.74 -3.16 25.99
CA SER A 484 -31.08 -3.70 25.76
C SER A 484 -32.10 -2.57 25.73
N GLY A 485 -33.05 -2.63 24.79
CA GLY A 485 -34.06 -1.60 24.58
C GLY A 485 -33.69 -0.54 23.53
N ASP A 486 -32.45 -0.57 23.00
CA ASP A 486 -32.06 0.25 21.85
C ASP A 486 -32.95 -0.08 20.63
N GLN A 487 -33.34 0.95 19.87
CA GLN A 487 -34.10 0.79 18.63
C GLN A 487 -33.14 0.56 17.46
N ILE A 488 -33.44 -0.42 16.61
CA ILE A 488 -32.65 -0.74 15.42
C ILE A 488 -33.39 -0.22 14.18
N ALA A 489 -32.71 0.58 13.37
CA ALA A 489 -33.22 1.09 12.10
C ALA A 489 -32.26 0.72 10.97
N LEU A 490 -32.82 0.51 9.78
CA LEU A 490 -32.08 0.37 8.54
C LEU A 490 -32.22 1.68 7.76
N ILE A 491 -31.09 2.26 7.35
CA ILE A 491 -31.05 3.49 6.56
C ILE A 491 -30.77 3.09 5.10
N GLY A 492 -31.64 3.53 4.19
CA GLY A 492 -31.59 3.11 2.78
C GLY A 492 -32.59 2.00 2.45
N PHE A 493 -32.46 1.43 1.25
CA PHE A 493 -33.32 0.35 0.76
C PHE A 493 -32.44 -0.76 0.16
N THR A 494 -32.83 -2.00 0.34
CA THR A 494 -32.20 -3.17 -0.30
C THR A 494 -33.03 -3.59 -1.51
N MET A 495 -32.37 -3.91 -2.62
CA MET A 495 -33.00 -4.43 -3.83
C MET A 495 -32.73 -5.93 -4.01
N GLU A 496 -33.39 -6.58 -4.96
CA GLU A 496 -33.19 -8.00 -5.29
C GLU A 496 -31.91 -8.20 -6.12
N GLU A 497 -30.76 -7.84 -5.55
CA GLU A 497 -29.46 -7.82 -6.22
C GLU A 497 -28.55 -8.92 -5.67
N LEU A 498 -28.53 -10.08 -6.33
CA LEU A 498 -27.69 -11.22 -5.93
C LEU A 498 -26.39 -11.34 -6.73
N GLY A 499 -26.21 -10.54 -7.79
CA GLY A 499 -25.03 -10.61 -8.64
C GLY A 499 -23.74 -10.34 -7.87
N GLY A 500 -22.74 -11.21 -8.06
CA GLY A 500 -21.44 -11.12 -7.38
C GLY A 500 -21.46 -11.27 -5.85
N THR A 501 -22.60 -11.63 -5.23
CA THR A 501 -22.69 -11.75 -3.77
C THR A 501 -21.99 -13.00 -3.23
N GLU A 502 -21.54 -12.95 -1.99
CA GLU A 502 -21.09 -14.16 -1.26
C GLU A 502 -22.19 -15.21 -1.14
N TYR A 503 -23.46 -14.80 -1.07
CA TYR A 503 -24.58 -15.72 -1.08
C TYR A 503 -24.61 -16.57 -2.35
N LEU A 504 -24.52 -15.91 -3.52
CA LEU A 504 -24.52 -16.60 -4.80
C LEU A 504 -23.33 -17.56 -4.93
N LYS A 505 -22.13 -17.10 -4.53
CA LYS A 505 -20.91 -17.91 -4.56
C LYS A 505 -21.00 -19.12 -3.64
N ILE A 506 -21.40 -18.96 -2.38
CA ILE A 506 -21.37 -20.04 -1.39
C ILE A 506 -22.52 -21.03 -1.54
N MET A 507 -23.69 -20.57 -1.98
CA MET A 507 -24.86 -21.44 -2.12
C MET A 507 -24.94 -22.14 -3.47
N PHE A 508 -24.40 -21.53 -4.53
CA PHE A 508 -24.58 -22.00 -5.90
C PHE A 508 -23.29 -22.10 -6.71
N ASP A 509 -22.13 -21.74 -6.13
CA ASP A 509 -20.82 -21.70 -6.81
C ASP A 509 -20.82 -20.85 -8.10
N ARG A 510 -21.53 -19.72 -8.05
CA ARG A 510 -21.70 -18.80 -9.18
C ARG A 510 -21.10 -17.43 -8.89
N SER A 511 -20.42 -16.87 -9.88
CA SER A 511 -19.85 -15.52 -9.88
C SER A 511 -20.32 -14.80 -11.15
N GLU A 512 -21.61 -14.49 -11.20
CA GLU A 512 -22.32 -13.88 -12.34
C GLU A 512 -23.36 -12.86 -11.84
N GLY A 513 -24.03 -12.20 -12.77
CA GLY A 513 -24.95 -11.09 -12.55
C GLY A 513 -24.24 -9.73 -12.45
N SER A 514 -25.00 -8.66 -12.60
CA SER A 514 -24.50 -7.30 -12.35
C SER A 514 -24.24 -7.09 -10.85
N PRO A 515 -23.18 -6.36 -10.47
CA PRO A 515 -23.00 -5.91 -9.08
C PRO A 515 -24.20 -5.09 -8.58
N PRO A 516 -24.38 -4.95 -7.25
CA PRO A 516 -25.41 -4.07 -6.69
C PRO A 516 -25.29 -2.64 -7.23
N VAL A 517 -26.41 -2.02 -7.60
CA VAL A 517 -26.42 -0.68 -8.19
C VAL A 517 -26.04 0.36 -7.15
N LEU A 518 -25.02 1.16 -7.46
CA LEU A 518 -24.63 2.31 -6.64
C LEU A 518 -25.41 3.57 -7.05
N ASP A 519 -26.54 3.86 -6.39
CA ASP A 519 -27.10 5.21 -6.43
C ASP A 519 -26.24 6.15 -5.59
N ARG A 520 -25.31 6.84 -6.25
CA ARG A 520 -24.37 7.78 -5.62
C ARG A 520 -25.07 8.88 -4.83
N LYS A 521 -26.23 9.38 -5.29
CA LYS A 521 -26.99 10.43 -4.58
C LYS A 521 -27.55 9.89 -3.28
N GLN A 522 -28.15 8.71 -3.33
CA GLN A 522 -28.68 8.05 -2.14
C GLN A 522 -27.54 7.74 -1.16
N GLU A 523 -26.44 7.17 -1.63
CA GLU A 523 -25.26 6.88 -0.79
C GLU A 523 -24.76 8.14 -0.07
N LYS A 524 -24.59 9.26 -0.79
CA LYS A 524 -24.16 10.52 -0.18
C LYS A 524 -25.16 11.06 0.85
N GLN A 525 -26.46 10.89 0.62
CA GLN A 525 -27.48 11.28 1.59
C GLN A 525 -27.42 10.41 2.85
N VAL A 526 -27.23 9.09 2.70
CA VAL A 526 -27.06 8.17 3.82
C VAL A 526 -25.81 8.53 4.62
N GLN A 527 -24.67 8.74 3.97
CA GLN A 527 -23.44 9.12 4.64
C GLN A 527 -23.57 10.45 5.40
N ASN A 528 -24.16 11.48 4.77
CA ASN A 528 -24.39 12.76 5.43
C ASN A 528 -25.32 12.61 6.65
N PHE A 529 -26.40 11.82 6.52
CA PHE A 529 -27.31 11.56 7.63
C PHE A 529 -26.61 10.83 8.78
N CYS A 530 -25.81 9.81 8.50
CA CYS A 530 -25.00 9.11 9.50
C CYS A 530 -24.00 10.03 10.22
N LEU A 531 -23.41 11.01 9.53
CA LEU A 531 -22.53 12.02 10.13
C LEU A 531 -23.27 13.05 11.00
N GLU A 532 -24.57 13.24 10.79
CA GLU A 532 -25.39 14.18 11.56
C GLU A 532 -25.94 13.56 12.85
N LEU A 533 -26.13 12.23 12.86
CA LEU A 533 -26.44 11.46 14.08
C LEU A 533 -25.30 11.55 15.10
#